data_AF-A0A5N7AYE1-F1
#
_entry.id   AF-A0A5N7AYE1-F1
#
_cell.length_a   1.000
_cell.length_b   1.000
_cell.length_c   1.000
_cell.angle_alpha   90.00
_cell.angle_beta   90.00
_cell.angle_gamma   90.00
#
_symmetry.space_group_name_H-M   'P 1'
#
loop_
_entity.id
_entity.type
_entity.pdbx_description
1 polymer ?
#
loop_
_entity_poly.entity_id
_entity_poly.type
_entity_poly.pdbx_seq_one_letter_code
_entity_poly.pdbx_strand_id
1 'polypeptide(L)'
;MSYQGKFRYLTRGSKPAPGKEAYLLPPLSEFGDVLTLPLTDMRPSLDLGDESPYKLSVHGFTARRHHSALHEAPYDRKSWNNEHLLREIYFPEVETLVQKVTGCKKVIVSAAVLRNELYSEGDAASTAQTEENGQTPDQNPGPDLFPPIVGNSKTDPICPAPKVHLDVSPKGARYHIRKYHREVAAAAEQVILAENRLLESGVQWDDLKDFYQGTEKGDDGVPRFALFSIWRPLKTVQRDPLALASCVTFPESDYVAVDQLEPMDHCIPPHLSRIIDPKKKPARDIPLREENGAYQTQGYLAHAPRDQEKKAHGWHFISEQQPSDVLIIQLFDNEMEAHARAPQERGGKPSNLGVGGTIHSAFELDGQDIYSEARESIEVRCAAFW
;
A
#
# COMPACT_ATOMS: atom_id res chain seq x y z
N MET A 1 -15.12 22.56 -12.07
CA MET A 1 -13.82 23.24 -11.89
C MET A 1 -12.73 22.27 -12.28
N SER A 2 -11.62 22.73 -12.86
CA SER A 2 -10.46 21.86 -13.08
C SER A 2 -9.58 21.95 -11.84
N TYR A 3 -9.42 20.85 -11.11
CA TYR A 3 -8.50 20.80 -9.99
C TYR A 3 -7.07 20.58 -10.49
N GLN A 4 -6.10 21.13 -9.76
CA GLN A 4 -4.68 20.99 -10.03
C GLN A 4 -3.97 20.65 -8.71
N GLY A 5 -3.01 19.75 -8.76
CA GLY A 5 -2.25 19.32 -7.58
C GLY A 5 -0.77 19.32 -7.86
N LYS A 6 0.03 19.68 -6.85
CA LYS A 6 1.48 19.69 -6.93
C LYS A 6 2.04 18.38 -6.39
N PHE A 7 2.70 17.64 -7.28
CA PHE A 7 3.27 16.32 -7.03
C PHE A 7 4.79 16.37 -7.05
N ARG A 8 5.42 15.52 -6.24
CA ARG A 8 6.88 15.40 -6.15
C ARG A 8 7.31 14.02 -6.61
N TYR A 9 8.09 13.99 -7.68
CA TYR A 9 8.60 12.79 -8.31
C TYR A 9 10.10 12.64 -8.06
N LEU A 10 10.56 11.40 -8.13
CA LEU A 10 11.97 11.10 -8.08
C LEU A 10 12.69 11.78 -9.24
N THR A 11 13.73 12.54 -8.93
CA THR A 11 14.57 13.24 -9.92
C THR A 11 15.11 12.26 -10.94
N ARG A 12 14.82 12.46 -12.23
CA ARG A 12 15.24 11.49 -13.26
C ARG A 12 16.76 11.32 -13.29
N GLY A 13 17.21 10.06 -13.25
CA GLY A 13 18.64 9.70 -13.22
C GLY A 13 19.25 9.61 -11.82
N SER A 14 18.51 9.92 -10.76
CA SER A 14 18.94 9.61 -9.39
C SER A 14 18.87 8.09 -9.15
N LYS A 15 19.77 7.61 -8.27
CA LYS A 15 19.65 6.27 -7.69
C LYS A 15 19.13 6.45 -6.28
N PRO A 16 17.89 6.05 -5.99
CA PRO A 16 17.32 6.32 -4.68
C PRO A 16 18.09 5.54 -3.62
N ALA A 17 18.38 6.19 -2.49
CA ALA A 17 18.92 5.46 -1.34
C ALA A 17 17.88 4.41 -0.89
N PRO A 18 18.31 3.25 -0.35
CA PRO A 18 17.39 2.35 0.32
C PRO A 18 16.59 3.12 1.37
N GLY A 19 15.27 2.93 1.41
CA GLY A 19 14.40 3.67 2.33
C GLY A 19 14.81 3.43 3.77
N LYS A 20 15.36 4.45 4.43
CA LYS A 20 15.73 4.44 5.86
C LYS A 20 14.82 5.33 6.71
N GLU A 21 13.93 6.09 6.07
CA GLU A 21 13.10 7.09 6.72
C GLU A 21 11.65 6.61 6.88
N ALA A 22 10.79 7.47 7.44
CA ALA A 22 9.36 7.20 7.57
C ALA A 22 8.80 6.64 6.25
N TYR A 23 7.99 5.58 6.35
CA TYR A 23 7.36 4.89 5.21
C TYR A 23 8.27 4.07 4.30
N LEU A 24 9.52 3.82 4.70
CA LEU A 24 10.48 3.11 3.86
C LEU A 24 10.72 3.82 2.52
N LEU A 25 10.54 5.15 2.48
CA LEU A 25 10.77 5.99 1.32
C LEU A 25 12.10 6.77 1.46
N PRO A 26 12.75 7.16 0.35
CA PRO A 26 13.91 8.05 0.41
C PRO A 26 13.56 9.47 0.89
N PRO A 27 14.56 10.30 1.27
CA PRO A 27 14.36 11.69 1.63
C PRO A 27 13.68 12.51 0.52
N LEU A 28 12.93 13.55 0.90
CA LEU A 28 12.27 14.44 -0.06
C LEU A 28 13.28 15.15 -0.98
N SER A 29 14.52 15.31 -0.54
CA SER A 29 15.61 15.86 -1.34
C SER A 29 15.85 15.09 -2.64
N GLU A 30 15.49 13.80 -2.70
CA GLU A 30 15.56 12.99 -3.92
C GLU A 30 14.35 13.21 -4.85
N PHE A 31 13.25 13.77 -4.33
CA PHE A 31 12.01 14.06 -5.05
C PHE A 31 11.96 15.51 -5.57
N GLY A 32 13.00 15.88 -6.33
CA GLY A 32 13.22 17.24 -6.85
C GLY A 32 12.34 17.62 -8.04
N ASP A 33 11.78 16.64 -8.76
CA ASP A 33 10.93 16.90 -9.92
C ASP A 33 9.50 17.23 -9.45
N VAL A 34 9.23 18.53 -9.27
CA VAL A 34 7.94 19.03 -8.78
C VAL A 34 7.07 19.51 -9.94
N LEU A 35 5.87 18.95 -10.09
CA LEU A 35 4.94 19.31 -11.17
C LEU A 35 3.54 19.57 -10.64
N THR A 36 2.91 20.61 -11.18
CA THR A 36 1.47 20.82 -11.06
C THR A 36 0.76 20.06 -12.18
N LEU A 37 -0.15 19.16 -11.80
CA LEU A 37 -0.84 18.23 -12.70
C LEU A 37 -2.36 18.28 -12.50
N PRO A 38 -3.15 18.03 -13.57
CA PRO A 38 -4.61 18.02 -13.47
C PRO A 38 -5.10 16.86 -12.60
N LEU A 39 -6.22 17.11 -11.92
CA LEU A 39 -6.87 16.15 -11.04
C LEU A 39 -8.33 15.94 -11.43
N THR A 40 -8.75 14.69 -11.40
CA THR A 40 -10.16 14.29 -11.50
C THR A 40 -10.74 14.16 -10.10
N ASP A 41 -11.80 14.92 -9.82
CA ASP A 41 -12.53 14.79 -8.56
C ASP A 41 -13.49 13.61 -8.61
N MET A 42 -13.28 12.64 -7.72
CA MET A 42 -14.09 11.44 -7.59
C MET A 42 -15.31 11.64 -6.69
N ARG A 43 -15.46 12.78 -6.01
CA ARG A 43 -16.58 13.03 -5.10
C ARG A 43 -17.96 12.68 -5.70
N PRO A 44 -18.27 12.99 -6.98
CA PRO A 44 -19.57 12.63 -7.57
C PRO A 44 -19.83 11.11 -7.67
N SER A 45 -18.79 10.27 -7.54
CA SER A 45 -18.91 8.82 -7.62
C SER A 45 -19.24 8.14 -6.29
N LEU A 46 -19.09 8.84 -5.16
CA LEU A 46 -19.25 8.26 -3.81
C LEU A 46 -20.66 7.71 -3.58
N ASP A 47 -21.66 8.39 -4.11
CA ASP A 47 -23.08 8.06 -3.91
C ASP A 47 -23.58 7.03 -4.94
N LEU A 48 -22.74 6.64 -5.91
CA LEU A 48 -23.07 5.61 -6.90
C LEU A 48 -22.86 4.18 -6.37
N GLY A 49 -22.15 4.01 -5.26
CA GLY A 49 -21.85 2.69 -4.70
C GLY A 49 -21.19 1.78 -5.76
N ASP A 50 -21.83 0.64 -6.03
CA ASP A 50 -21.32 -0.33 -7.00
C ASP A 50 -21.45 0.12 -8.46
N GLU A 51 -22.19 1.19 -8.76
CA GLU A 51 -22.25 1.82 -10.08
C GLU A 51 -21.11 2.84 -10.31
N SER A 52 -20.23 3.06 -9.32
CA SER A 52 -19.09 3.95 -9.46
C SER A 52 -18.23 3.58 -10.68
N PRO A 53 -17.80 4.53 -11.53
CA PRO A 53 -16.94 4.24 -12.67
C PRO A 53 -15.54 3.76 -12.24
N TYR A 54 -15.11 4.10 -11.02
CA TYR A 54 -13.81 3.73 -10.47
C TYR A 54 -13.90 2.34 -9.82
N LYS A 55 -13.57 1.32 -10.60
CA LYS A 55 -13.54 -0.09 -10.16
C LYS A 55 -12.13 -0.51 -9.73
N LEU A 56 -12.04 -1.34 -8.69
CA LEU A 56 -10.78 -1.97 -8.28
C LEU A 56 -10.12 -2.72 -9.44
N SER A 57 -10.86 -3.57 -10.15
CA SER A 57 -10.37 -4.37 -11.28
C SER A 57 -9.90 -3.58 -12.51
N VAL A 58 -10.16 -2.27 -12.57
CA VAL A 58 -9.78 -1.42 -13.71
C VAL A 58 -8.79 -0.35 -13.28
N HIS A 59 -9.06 0.31 -12.15
CA HIS A 59 -8.34 1.49 -11.70
C HIS A 59 -7.34 1.17 -10.60
N GLY A 60 -7.46 0.03 -9.91
CA GLY A 60 -6.72 -0.24 -8.69
C GLY A 60 -7.36 0.35 -7.44
N PHE A 61 -8.37 1.20 -7.58
CA PHE A 61 -8.99 1.88 -6.44
C PHE A 61 -10.49 2.11 -6.64
N THR A 62 -11.18 2.33 -5.54
CA THR A 62 -12.56 2.81 -5.52
C THR A 62 -12.82 3.64 -4.27
N ALA A 63 -13.99 4.27 -4.18
CA ALA A 63 -14.42 5.01 -3.02
C ALA A 63 -15.84 4.59 -2.60
N ARG A 64 -16.13 4.60 -1.30
CA ARG A 64 -17.44 4.26 -0.75
C ARG A 64 -17.79 5.19 0.40
N ARG A 65 -19.09 5.49 0.55
CA ARG A 65 -19.63 5.94 1.83
C ARG A 65 -19.59 4.77 2.82
N HIS A 66 -18.87 4.92 3.92
CA HIS A 66 -18.79 3.90 4.96
C HIS A 66 -18.86 4.55 6.35
N HIS A 67 -19.93 4.21 7.07
CA HIS A 67 -20.12 4.60 8.46
C HIS A 67 -19.16 3.83 9.39
N SER A 68 -18.70 4.47 10.46
CA SER A 68 -17.97 3.79 11.54
C SER A 68 -18.57 4.19 12.87
N ALA A 69 -18.81 3.24 13.75
CA ALA A 69 -19.34 3.52 15.09
C ALA A 69 -18.42 4.47 15.88
N LEU A 70 -17.10 4.48 15.60
CA LEU A 70 -16.14 5.39 16.23
C LEU A 70 -16.33 6.88 15.85
N HIS A 71 -17.25 7.20 14.93
CA HIS A 71 -17.67 8.57 14.63
C HIS A 71 -18.99 8.97 15.32
N GLU A 72 -19.59 8.10 16.14
CA GLU A 72 -20.84 8.35 16.86
C GLU A 72 -20.65 8.28 18.38
N ALA A 73 -21.55 8.91 19.13
CA ALA A 73 -21.55 8.82 20.59
C ALA A 73 -21.71 7.36 21.06
N PRO A 74 -20.98 6.92 22.11
CA PRO A 74 -20.19 7.73 23.05
C PRO A 74 -18.74 8.01 22.59
N TYR A 75 -18.36 7.62 21.37
CA TYR A 75 -17.02 7.80 20.84
C TYR A 75 -16.81 9.20 20.29
N ASP A 76 -15.55 9.62 20.28
CA ASP A 76 -15.11 10.91 19.77
C ASP A 76 -13.77 10.77 19.03
N ARG A 77 -13.18 11.91 18.64
CA ARG A 77 -11.88 11.91 17.97
C ARG A 77 -10.79 11.18 18.76
N LYS A 78 -10.78 11.25 20.10
CA LYS A 78 -9.75 10.59 20.91
C LYS A 78 -9.92 9.08 20.92
N SER A 79 -11.13 8.57 20.71
CA SER A 79 -11.41 7.13 20.59
C SER A 79 -10.58 6.46 19.48
N TRP A 80 -10.27 7.19 18.40
CA TRP A 80 -9.43 6.69 17.31
C TRP A 80 -7.98 6.43 17.70
N ASN A 81 -7.50 7.02 18.80
CA ASN A 81 -6.14 6.75 19.31
C ASN A 81 -6.10 5.52 20.23
N ASN A 82 -7.26 4.94 20.58
CA ASN A 82 -7.34 3.79 21.47
C ASN A 82 -7.25 2.49 20.66
N GLU A 83 -6.15 1.77 20.81
CA GLU A 83 -5.90 0.51 20.08
C GLU A 83 -6.94 -0.56 20.35
N HIS A 84 -7.45 -0.65 21.58
CA HIS A 84 -8.47 -1.62 21.92
C HIS A 84 -9.75 -1.35 21.14
N LEU A 85 -10.18 -0.08 21.06
CA LEU A 85 -11.34 0.31 20.25
C LEU A 85 -11.12 0.11 18.75
N LEU A 86 -9.92 0.38 18.24
CA LEU A 86 -9.59 0.09 16.84
C LEU A 86 -9.71 -1.40 16.52
N ARG A 87 -9.19 -2.26 17.41
CA ARG A 87 -9.23 -3.73 17.23
C ARG A 87 -10.63 -4.31 17.40
N GLU A 88 -11.42 -3.81 18.36
CA GLU A 88 -12.76 -4.36 18.64
C GLU A 88 -13.84 -3.83 17.70
N ILE A 89 -13.67 -2.64 17.14
CA ILE A 89 -14.71 -1.96 16.35
C ILE A 89 -14.25 -1.72 14.92
N TYR A 90 -13.19 -0.94 14.74
CA TYR A 90 -12.87 -0.43 13.40
C TYR A 90 -12.24 -1.48 12.47
N PHE A 91 -11.37 -2.34 12.96
CA PHE A 91 -10.79 -3.41 12.14
C PHE A 91 -11.84 -4.41 11.65
N PRO A 92 -12.77 -4.90 12.49
CA PRO A 92 -13.92 -5.70 12.02
C PRO A 92 -14.81 -4.98 10.98
N GLU A 93 -15.04 -3.68 11.15
CA GLU A 93 -15.75 -2.85 10.17
C GLU A 93 -15.00 -2.80 8.83
N VAL A 94 -13.68 -2.64 8.86
CA VAL A 94 -12.81 -2.66 7.66
C VAL A 94 -12.84 -4.02 6.97
N GLU A 95 -12.71 -5.12 7.72
CA GLU A 95 -12.79 -6.48 7.17
C GLU A 95 -14.13 -6.70 6.46
N THR A 96 -15.23 -6.30 7.10
CA THR A 96 -16.59 -6.40 6.53
C THR A 96 -16.73 -5.57 5.26
N LEU A 97 -16.22 -4.34 5.25
CA LEU A 97 -16.23 -3.48 4.06
C LEU A 97 -15.45 -4.12 2.90
N VAL A 98 -14.24 -4.61 3.17
CA VAL A 98 -13.40 -5.26 2.15
C VAL A 98 -14.10 -6.50 1.60
N GLN A 99 -14.61 -7.39 2.46
CA GLN A 99 -15.36 -8.57 2.03
C GLN A 99 -16.57 -8.20 1.17
N LYS A 100 -17.35 -7.18 1.56
CA LYS A 100 -18.52 -6.74 0.81
C LYS A 100 -18.16 -6.20 -0.57
N VAL A 101 -17.11 -5.39 -0.68
CA VAL A 101 -16.71 -4.74 -1.94
C VAL A 101 -16.00 -5.70 -2.89
N THR A 102 -15.24 -6.66 -2.36
CA THR A 102 -14.35 -7.51 -3.17
C THR A 102 -14.86 -8.94 -3.34
N GLY A 103 -15.77 -9.39 -2.48
CA GLY A 103 -16.23 -10.78 -2.43
C GLY A 103 -15.21 -11.76 -1.85
N CYS A 104 -14.09 -11.28 -1.28
CA CYS A 104 -13.11 -12.15 -0.64
C CYS A 104 -13.72 -12.87 0.58
N LYS A 105 -13.19 -14.05 0.91
CA LYS A 105 -13.69 -14.86 2.03
C LYS A 105 -12.95 -14.56 3.33
N LYS A 106 -11.68 -14.18 3.22
CA LYS A 106 -10.83 -13.91 4.38
C LYS A 106 -10.11 -12.58 4.19
N VAL A 107 -10.11 -11.78 5.24
CA VAL A 107 -9.30 -10.57 5.38
C VAL A 107 -8.43 -10.73 6.62
N ILE A 108 -7.19 -10.28 6.53
CA ILE A 108 -6.26 -10.14 7.65
C ILE A 108 -5.81 -8.70 7.67
N VAL A 109 -6.17 -7.94 8.70
CA VAL A 109 -5.57 -6.61 8.92
C VAL A 109 -4.10 -6.81 9.29
N SER A 110 -3.20 -6.17 8.54
CA SER A 110 -1.75 -6.36 8.67
C SER A 110 -1.05 -5.18 9.34
N ALA A 111 -1.58 -3.96 9.25
CA ALA A 111 -1.08 -2.79 9.96
C ALA A 111 -2.13 -1.68 9.99
N ALA A 112 -2.00 -0.74 10.94
CA ALA A 112 -2.71 0.53 10.89
C ALA A 112 -1.78 1.72 11.17
N VAL A 113 -1.97 2.80 10.41
CA VAL A 113 -1.17 4.02 10.49
C VAL A 113 -2.10 5.21 10.63
N LEU A 114 -2.04 5.88 11.77
CA LEU A 114 -2.70 7.16 11.96
C LEU A 114 -1.76 8.29 11.55
N ARG A 115 -2.30 9.30 10.87
CA ARG A 115 -1.55 10.50 10.47
C ARG A 115 -2.28 11.73 10.98
N ASN A 116 -1.56 12.61 11.66
CA ASN A 116 -2.12 13.76 12.36
C ASN A 116 -1.19 14.98 12.41
N GLU A 117 -0.01 14.90 11.78
CA GLU A 117 0.96 16.01 11.75
C GLU A 117 1.11 16.63 10.37
N LEU A 118 1.64 17.86 10.34
CA LEU A 118 2.15 18.45 9.12
C LEU A 118 3.37 17.69 8.61
N TYR A 119 3.58 17.70 7.30
CA TYR A 119 4.82 17.15 6.76
C TYR A 119 6.06 17.83 7.36
N SER A 120 6.97 17.00 7.84
CA SER A 120 8.32 17.38 8.26
C SER A 120 9.31 16.29 7.83
N GLU A 121 10.50 16.70 7.39
CA GLU A 121 11.62 15.77 7.24
C GLU A 121 12.15 15.41 8.63
N GLY A 122 12.25 14.13 8.94
CA GLY A 122 12.71 13.60 10.22
C GLY A 122 12.74 12.07 10.21
N ASP A 123 13.63 11.47 11.00
CA ASP A 123 13.78 10.02 11.11
C ASP A 123 12.42 9.37 11.37
N ALA A 124 12.19 8.22 10.73
CA ALA A 124 11.04 7.38 11.01
C ALA A 124 10.81 7.35 12.52
N ALA A 125 9.60 7.71 12.95
CA ALA A 125 9.20 7.41 14.30
C ALA A 125 9.56 5.95 14.57
N SER A 126 10.38 5.79 15.61
CA SER A 126 11.16 4.60 15.93
C SER A 126 10.45 3.29 15.55
N THR A 127 10.99 2.58 14.56
CA THR A 127 11.08 1.11 14.71
C THR A 127 11.69 0.89 16.08
N ALA A 128 10.88 0.39 17.02
CA ALA A 128 11.22 0.06 18.40
C ALA A 128 12.72 0.12 18.71
N GLN A 129 13.22 1.30 19.07
CA GLN A 129 14.54 1.40 19.67
C GLN A 129 14.36 0.95 21.11
N THR A 130 14.69 -0.31 21.38
CA THR A 130 15.21 -0.72 22.69
C THR A 130 16.46 0.11 22.95
N GLU A 131 16.27 1.30 23.53
CA GLU A 131 17.37 2.06 24.09
C GLU A 131 17.80 1.37 25.40
N GLU A 132 19.04 0.88 25.40
CA GLU A 132 19.80 0.61 26.61
C GLU A 132 19.90 1.91 27.42
N ASN A 133 19.02 2.10 28.39
CA ASN A 133 19.32 2.93 29.54
C ASN A 133 18.76 2.28 30.80
N GLY A 134 19.68 1.82 31.64
CA GLY A 134 19.37 1.20 32.91
C GLY A 134 18.64 2.18 33.83
N GLN A 135 17.32 2.05 33.86
CA GLN A 135 16.47 2.38 34.99
C GLN A 135 15.20 1.54 34.86
N THR A 136 14.96 0.75 35.90
CA THR A 136 13.91 -0.28 36.07
C THR A 136 12.61 0.01 35.31
N PRO A 137 12.17 -0.87 34.39
CA PRO A 137 10.87 -0.74 33.75
C PRO A 137 9.78 -1.16 34.74
N ASP A 138 8.87 -0.23 34.96
CA ASP A 138 7.58 -0.50 35.59
C ASP A 138 6.83 -1.55 34.75
N GLN A 139 6.15 -2.46 35.44
CA GLN A 139 5.68 -3.73 34.91
C GLN A 139 4.50 -3.56 33.94
N ASN A 140 4.77 -3.66 32.63
CA ASN A 140 4.03 -4.46 31.62
C ASN A 140 4.23 -3.91 30.19
N PRO A 141 5.24 -4.34 29.42
CA PRO A 141 5.12 -4.36 27.97
C PRO A 141 4.24 -5.57 27.62
N GLY A 142 3.04 -5.35 27.09
CA GLY A 142 2.30 -6.44 26.46
C GLY A 142 3.14 -7.04 25.32
N PRO A 143 2.93 -8.31 24.93
CA PRO A 143 3.52 -8.83 23.70
C PRO A 143 3.09 -7.91 22.55
N ASP A 144 4.02 -7.47 21.69
CA ASP A 144 3.72 -6.61 20.53
C ASP A 144 2.50 -7.17 19.77
N LEU A 145 1.35 -6.52 19.94
CA LEU A 145 0.07 -7.04 19.47
C LEU A 145 -0.04 -6.87 17.96
N PHE A 146 -0.29 -7.96 17.24
CA PHE A 146 -0.58 -7.93 15.82
C PHE A 146 -2.07 -7.60 15.56
N PRO A 147 -2.40 -6.81 14.53
CA PRO A 147 -1.49 -5.99 13.71
C PRO A 147 -0.87 -4.81 14.48
N PRO A 148 0.34 -4.35 14.13
CA PRO A 148 0.91 -3.13 14.69
C PRO A 148 0.04 -1.90 14.35
N ILE A 149 -0.04 -0.98 15.30
CA ILE A 149 -0.72 0.31 15.17
C ILE A 149 0.31 1.40 15.50
N VAL A 150 0.49 2.35 14.59
CA VAL A 150 1.45 3.45 14.74
C VAL A 150 0.75 4.78 14.49
N GLY A 151 1.29 5.88 15.00
CA GLY A 151 0.70 7.21 14.83
C GLY A 151 -0.44 7.55 15.79
N ASN A 152 -0.79 6.64 16.70
CA ASN A 152 -1.90 6.79 17.66
C ASN A 152 -1.49 7.50 18.96
N SER A 153 -0.20 7.78 19.17
CA SER A 153 0.32 8.44 20.36
C SER A 153 0.99 9.78 20.03
N LYS A 154 1.17 10.65 21.03
CA LYS A 154 1.87 11.94 20.85
C LYS A 154 3.38 11.79 20.68
N THR A 155 3.93 10.64 21.07
CA THR A 155 5.37 10.36 21.03
C THR A 155 5.79 9.67 19.73
N ASP A 156 4.82 9.23 18.93
CA ASP A 156 4.98 8.63 17.61
C ASP A 156 4.09 9.39 16.61
N PRO A 157 4.37 10.68 16.35
CA PRO A 157 3.62 11.43 15.34
C PRO A 157 4.01 10.98 13.93
N ILE A 158 3.03 10.90 13.05
CA ILE A 158 3.23 10.46 11.67
C ILE A 158 2.60 11.49 10.72
N CYS A 159 3.40 11.98 9.76
CA CYS A 159 3.00 13.04 8.82
C CYS A 159 2.69 12.49 7.41
N PRO A 160 1.75 13.04 6.63
CA PRO A 160 1.50 12.64 5.24
C PRO A 160 2.76 12.46 4.39
N ALA A 161 2.79 11.52 3.44
CA ALA A 161 3.95 11.34 2.54
C ALA A 161 3.74 12.05 1.18
N PRO A 162 4.32 13.24 0.95
CA PRO A 162 4.20 13.98 -0.31
C PRO A 162 5.21 13.50 -1.35
N LYS A 163 5.36 12.17 -1.48
CA LYS A 163 6.31 11.48 -2.34
C LYS A 163 5.49 10.58 -3.25
N VAL A 164 5.66 10.61 -4.57
CA VAL A 164 4.89 9.72 -5.47
C VAL A 164 5.46 8.31 -5.39
N HIS A 165 4.65 7.35 -4.94
CA HIS A 165 5.08 5.98 -4.70
C HIS A 165 3.95 4.96 -4.81
N LEU A 166 4.34 3.69 -4.82
CA LEU A 166 3.52 2.52 -4.57
C LEU A 166 4.30 1.62 -3.59
N ASP A 167 3.70 1.30 -2.46
CA ASP A 167 4.38 0.63 -1.35
C ASP A 167 5.02 -0.71 -1.73
N VAL A 168 4.34 -1.49 -2.57
CA VAL A 168 4.75 -2.85 -2.91
C VAL A 168 4.79 -3.07 -4.41
N SER A 169 5.88 -3.67 -4.88
CA SER A 169 5.94 -4.27 -6.21
C SER A 169 5.33 -5.67 -6.19
N PRO A 170 5.11 -6.33 -7.34
CA PRO A 170 4.69 -7.72 -7.34
C PRO A 170 5.65 -8.67 -6.61
N LYS A 171 6.96 -8.38 -6.65
CA LYS A 171 7.96 -9.09 -5.83
C LYS A 171 7.74 -8.80 -4.35
N GLY A 172 7.56 -7.52 -3.99
CA GLY A 172 7.31 -7.12 -2.61
C GLY A 172 6.06 -7.75 -2.01
N ALA A 173 4.96 -7.80 -2.74
CA ALA A 173 3.72 -8.44 -2.30
C ALA A 173 3.88 -9.94 -2.02
N ARG A 174 4.60 -10.66 -2.90
CA ARG A 174 4.90 -12.08 -2.71
C ARG A 174 5.82 -12.33 -1.51
N TYR A 175 6.75 -11.42 -1.23
CA TYR A 175 7.60 -11.52 -0.06
C TYR A 175 6.81 -11.19 1.21
N HIS A 176 5.94 -10.19 1.17
CA HIS A 176 5.08 -9.78 2.29
C HIS A 176 4.26 -10.96 2.83
N ILE A 177 3.56 -11.69 1.96
CA ILE A 177 2.77 -12.86 2.39
C ILE A 177 3.64 -14.01 2.92
N ARG A 178 4.97 -14.03 2.68
CA ARG A 178 5.88 -15.10 3.11
C ARG A 178 6.74 -14.74 4.31
N LYS A 179 6.92 -13.45 4.60
CA LYS A 179 7.95 -12.95 5.53
C LYS A 179 7.42 -12.01 6.60
N TYR A 180 6.36 -11.26 6.33
CA TYR A 180 5.94 -10.17 7.22
C TYR A 180 5.40 -10.65 8.57
N HIS A 181 4.36 -11.50 8.55
CA HIS A 181 3.75 -12.02 9.77
C HIS A 181 3.09 -13.39 9.56
N ARG A 182 3.15 -14.27 10.56
CA ARG A 182 2.58 -15.63 10.51
C ARG A 182 1.08 -15.70 10.22
N GLU A 183 0.29 -14.72 10.66
CA GLU A 183 -1.15 -14.71 10.38
C GLU A 183 -1.44 -14.44 8.90
N VAL A 184 -0.68 -13.54 8.28
CA VAL A 184 -0.77 -13.28 6.84
C VAL A 184 -0.29 -14.51 6.06
N ALA A 185 0.84 -15.09 6.46
CA ALA A 185 1.40 -16.28 5.80
C ALA A 185 0.48 -17.50 5.90
N ALA A 186 -0.14 -17.73 7.07
CA ALA A 186 -1.10 -18.81 7.27
C ALA A 186 -2.35 -18.61 6.40
N ALA A 187 -2.89 -17.38 6.32
CA ALA A 187 -4.02 -17.08 5.44
C ALA A 187 -3.66 -17.24 3.95
N ALA A 188 -2.40 -16.99 3.59
CA ALA A 188 -1.88 -17.11 2.24
C ALA A 188 -1.39 -18.53 1.86
N GLU A 189 -1.56 -19.54 2.73
CA GLU A 189 -0.96 -20.86 2.56
C GLU A 189 -1.22 -21.46 1.16
N GLN A 190 -2.47 -21.44 0.70
CA GLN A 190 -2.82 -22.02 -0.61
C GLN A 190 -2.16 -21.29 -1.78
N VAL A 191 -2.05 -19.95 -1.70
CA VAL A 191 -1.35 -19.12 -2.68
C VAL A 191 0.13 -19.47 -2.71
N ILE A 192 0.77 -19.48 -1.53
CA ILE A 192 2.20 -19.74 -1.39
C ILE A 192 2.55 -21.14 -1.89
N LEU A 193 1.76 -22.15 -1.53
CA LEU A 193 1.96 -23.52 -1.98
C LEU A 193 1.78 -23.66 -3.50
N ALA A 194 0.82 -22.96 -4.10
CA ALA A 194 0.63 -22.96 -5.56
C ALA A 194 1.79 -22.29 -6.29
N GLU A 195 2.21 -21.11 -5.87
CA GLU A 195 3.38 -20.41 -6.44
C GLU A 195 4.67 -21.22 -6.24
N ASN A 196 4.88 -21.85 -5.07
CA ASN A 196 6.06 -22.67 -4.80
C ASN A 196 6.15 -23.86 -5.78
N ARG A 197 5.04 -24.54 -6.08
CA ARG A 197 5.03 -25.64 -7.07
C ARG A 197 5.48 -25.16 -8.46
N LEU A 198 5.00 -24.01 -8.89
CA LEU A 198 5.37 -23.41 -10.18
C LEU A 198 6.87 -23.06 -10.20
N LEU A 199 7.36 -22.39 -9.16
CA LEU A 199 8.77 -22.02 -9.03
C LEU A 199 9.68 -23.26 -9.03
N GLU A 200 9.29 -24.33 -8.33
CA GLU A 200 10.04 -25.59 -8.31
C GLU A 200 10.06 -26.32 -9.66
N SER A 201 9.01 -26.17 -10.47
CA SER A 201 9.01 -26.66 -11.86
C SER A 201 9.86 -25.81 -12.82
N GLY A 202 10.35 -24.65 -12.36
CA GLY A 202 11.23 -23.75 -13.12
C GLY A 202 10.56 -22.50 -13.68
N VAL A 203 9.28 -22.24 -13.37
CA VAL A 203 8.61 -20.97 -13.69
C VAL A 203 9.36 -19.84 -12.99
N GLN A 204 9.61 -18.73 -13.67
CA GLN A 204 10.27 -17.58 -13.05
C GLN A 204 9.26 -16.75 -12.25
N TRP A 205 9.73 -16.03 -11.22
CA TRP A 205 8.88 -15.16 -10.40
C TRP A 205 8.05 -14.17 -11.21
N ASP A 206 8.68 -13.52 -12.20
CA ASP A 206 8.02 -12.54 -13.06
C ASP A 206 6.99 -13.18 -14.00
N ASP A 207 7.05 -14.50 -14.20
CA ASP A 207 6.16 -15.26 -15.09
C ASP A 207 4.98 -15.90 -14.32
N LEU A 208 4.96 -15.86 -12.98
CA LEU A 208 3.86 -16.43 -12.19
C LEU A 208 2.49 -15.87 -12.59
N LYS A 209 2.44 -14.59 -12.96
CA LYS A 209 1.24 -13.89 -13.45
C LYS A 209 0.53 -14.61 -14.61
N ASP A 210 1.27 -15.37 -15.40
CA ASP A 210 0.77 -16.08 -16.57
C ASP A 210 0.13 -17.44 -16.22
N PHE A 211 0.20 -17.85 -14.94
CA PHE A 211 -0.34 -19.13 -14.42
C PHE A 211 -1.52 -18.96 -13.46
N TYR A 212 -1.90 -17.72 -13.12
CA TYR A 212 -2.91 -17.45 -12.09
C TYR A 212 -4.31 -17.99 -12.44
N GLN A 213 -4.68 -17.99 -13.72
CA GLN A 213 -5.96 -18.52 -14.19
C GLN A 213 -5.93 -20.02 -14.51
N GLY A 214 -4.80 -20.69 -14.25
CA GLY A 214 -4.54 -22.05 -14.74
C GLY A 214 -4.17 -22.07 -16.23
N THR A 215 -3.44 -23.10 -16.62
CA THR A 215 -2.92 -23.25 -18.00
C THR A 215 -3.73 -24.20 -18.86
N GLU A 216 -4.48 -25.10 -18.22
CA GLU A 216 -5.26 -26.14 -18.86
C GLU A 216 -6.60 -26.35 -18.13
N LYS A 217 -7.55 -27.02 -18.78
CA LYS A 217 -8.86 -27.29 -18.19
C LYS A 217 -8.71 -28.23 -16.99
N GLY A 218 -9.04 -27.74 -15.80
CA GLY A 218 -8.91 -28.47 -14.53
C GLY A 218 -7.66 -28.11 -13.72
N ASP A 219 -6.83 -27.19 -14.22
CA ASP A 219 -5.80 -26.51 -13.43
C ASP A 219 -6.45 -25.31 -12.72
N ASP A 220 -6.56 -25.39 -11.38
CA ASP A 220 -7.14 -24.31 -10.56
C ASP A 220 -6.22 -23.08 -10.45
N GLY A 221 -5.01 -23.12 -11.03
CA GLY A 221 -4.08 -22.01 -11.05
C GLY A 221 -3.55 -21.63 -9.66
N VAL A 222 -3.40 -20.32 -9.43
CA VAL A 222 -3.00 -19.75 -8.15
C VAL A 222 -4.20 -18.99 -7.58
N PRO A 223 -4.65 -19.30 -6.34
CA PRO A 223 -5.75 -18.56 -5.73
C PRO A 223 -5.53 -17.05 -5.71
N ARG A 224 -6.61 -16.29 -5.81
CA ARG A 224 -6.52 -14.82 -5.79
C ARG A 224 -6.13 -14.32 -4.41
N PHE A 225 -5.21 -13.37 -4.37
CA PHE A 225 -4.96 -12.54 -3.21
C PHE A 225 -4.70 -11.10 -3.60
N ALA A 226 -5.02 -10.19 -2.67
CA ALA A 226 -4.77 -8.78 -2.84
C ALA A 226 -4.33 -8.16 -1.52
N LEU A 227 -3.50 -7.12 -1.62
CA LEU A 227 -3.12 -6.24 -0.52
C LEU A 227 -3.85 -4.92 -0.73
N PHE A 228 -4.57 -4.46 0.28
CA PHE A 228 -5.33 -3.22 0.25
C PHE A 228 -4.85 -2.24 1.32
N SER A 229 -5.00 -0.96 1.01
CA SER A 229 -4.94 0.17 1.92
C SER A 229 -6.32 0.80 1.99
N ILE A 230 -6.94 0.74 3.17
CA ILE A 230 -8.25 1.32 3.45
C ILE A 230 -8.03 2.65 4.16
N TRP A 231 -8.27 3.73 3.44
CA TRP A 231 -7.92 5.07 3.88
C TRP A 231 -9.16 5.86 4.25
N ARG A 232 -9.22 6.33 5.50
CA ARG A 232 -10.32 7.11 6.06
C ARG A 232 -9.79 8.42 6.65
N PRO A 233 -10.35 9.58 6.31
CA PRO A 233 -10.08 10.80 7.05
C PRO A 233 -10.88 10.81 8.38
N LEU A 234 -10.32 11.39 9.44
CA LEU A 234 -10.94 11.50 10.76
C LEU A 234 -11.66 12.84 10.97
N LYS A 235 -11.42 13.80 10.07
CA LYS A 235 -12.12 15.07 9.93
C LYS A 235 -12.15 15.47 8.46
N THR A 236 -12.95 16.46 8.08
CA THR A 236 -12.97 16.97 6.70
C THR A 236 -11.56 17.36 6.26
N VAL A 237 -11.11 16.84 5.11
CA VAL A 237 -9.79 17.12 4.57
C VAL A 237 -9.79 18.50 3.92
N GLN A 238 -9.02 19.43 4.52
CA GLN A 238 -8.84 20.80 4.00
C GLN A 238 -7.44 21.04 3.43
N ARG A 239 -6.49 20.17 3.77
CA ARG A 239 -5.07 20.33 3.45
C ARG A 239 -4.41 18.97 3.25
N ASP A 240 -3.40 18.96 2.38
CA ASP A 240 -2.58 17.80 2.04
C ASP A 240 -3.42 16.55 1.69
N PRO A 241 -4.43 16.61 0.79
CA PRO A 241 -5.26 15.44 0.42
C PRO A 241 -4.47 14.25 -0.14
N LEU A 242 -5.13 13.08 -0.21
CA LEU A 242 -4.55 11.88 -0.83
C LEU A 242 -5.01 11.79 -2.29
N ALA A 243 -4.05 11.71 -3.21
CA ALA A 243 -4.30 11.44 -4.61
C ALA A 243 -3.95 10.00 -4.96
N LEU A 244 -4.72 9.46 -5.91
CA LEU A 244 -4.62 8.10 -6.43
C LEU A 244 -4.48 8.16 -7.95
N ALA A 245 -3.66 7.28 -8.49
CA ALA A 245 -3.52 7.16 -9.93
C ALA A 245 -3.31 5.70 -10.31
N SER A 246 -4.02 5.30 -11.36
CA SER A 246 -4.09 3.90 -11.73
C SER A 246 -2.76 3.44 -12.32
N CYS A 247 -2.26 2.27 -11.94
CA CYS A 247 -1.01 1.77 -12.52
C CYS A 247 -1.07 1.57 -14.04
N VAL A 248 -2.25 1.39 -14.63
CA VAL A 248 -2.42 1.23 -16.08
C VAL A 248 -2.30 2.53 -16.87
N THR A 249 -2.24 3.69 -16.20
CA THR A 249 -1.99 4.97 -16.84
C THR A 249 -0.49 5.34 -16.79
N PHE A 250 0.27 4.79 -15.83
CA PHE A 250 1.71 5.07 -15.70
C PHE A 250 2.55 4.33 -16.73
N PRO A 251 3.35 5.04 -17.55
CA PRO A 251 4.30 4.41 -18.45
C PRO A 251 5.33 3.55 -17.71
N GLU A 252 5.69 2.41 -18.30
CA GLU A 252 6.72 1.50 -17.75
C GLU A 252 8.03 2.24 -17.43
N SER A 253 8.43 3.18 -18.29
CA SER A 253 9.66 3.98 -18.14
C SER A 253 9.64 4.99 -17.00
N ASP A 254 8.50 5.16 -16.33
CA ASP A 254 8.36 6.05 -15.19
C ASP A 254 8.44 5.28 -13.87
N TYR A 255 8.27 3.96 -13.86
CA TYR A 255 8.45 3.15 -12.65
C TYR A 255 9.93 3.03 -12.28
N VAL A 256 10.21 3.20 -10.98
CA VAL A 256 11.54 3.01 -10.41
C VAL A 256 11.43 2.04 -9.25
N ALA A 257 11.91 0.82 -9.43
CA ALA A 257 11.96 -0.17 -8.37
C ALA A 257 12.94 0.29 -7.26
N VAL A 258 12.49 0.24 -6.01
CA VAL A 258 13.32 0.60 -4.85
C VAL A 258 13.26 -0.51 -3.81
N ASP A 259 14.41 -0.86 -3.27
CA ASP A 259 14.50 -1.80 -2.15
C ASP A 259 14.08 -1.11 -0.85
N GLN A 260 13.31 -1.84 -0.04
CA GLN A 260 12.80 -1.42 1.26
C GLN A 260 13.10 -2.49 2.31
N LEU A 261 13.04 -2.14 3.60
CA LEU A 261 13.21 -3.10 4.71
C LEU A 261 11.91 -3.20 5.50
N GLU A 262 11.28 -4.38 5.50
CA GLU A 262 10.09 -4.65 6.30
C GLU A 262 10.40 -5.59 7.47
N PRO A 263 9.70 -5.47 8.62
CA PRO A 263 9.81 -6.43 9.71
C PRO A 263 9.58 -7.87 9.23
N MET A 264 10.35 -8.81 9.79
CA MET A 264 10.25 -10.22 9.47
C MET A 264 9.80 -11.03 10.70
N ASP A 265 8.85 -11.93 10.49
CA ASP A 265 8.43 -12.90 11.50
C ASP A 265 9.17 -14.24 11.32
N HIS A 266 10.10 -14.53 12.24
CA HIS A 266 10.88 -15.76 12.25
C HIS A 266 10.06 -17.00 12.69
N CYS A 267 8.83 -16.83 13.18
CA CYS A 267 7.95 -17.92 13.56
C CYS A 267 7.11 -18.48 12.40
N ILE A 268 7.23 -17.92 11.18
CA ILE A 268 6.54 -18.44 10.00
C ILE A 268 7.06 -19.85 9.68
N PRO A 269 6.18 -20.86 9.49
CA PRO A 269 6.59 -22.21 9.13
C PRO A 269 7.52 -22.23 7.90
N PRO A 270 8.61 -23.02 7.90
CA PRO A 270 9.61 -22.97 6.83
C PRO A 270 9.06 -23.18 5.42
N HIS A 271 8.01 -24.00 5.24
CA HIS A 271 7.41 -24.25 3.93
C HIS A 271 6.62 -23.04 3.39
N LEU A 272 6.16 -22.12 4.26
CA LEU A 272 5.46 -20.90 3.89
C LEU A 272 6.40 -19.70 3.73
N SER A 273 7.60 -19.75 4.30
CA SER A 273 8.57 -18.65 4.23
C SER A 273 9.62 -18.79 3.11
N ARG A 274 9.46 -19.78 2.22
CA ARG A 274 10.44 -20.06 1.16
C ARG A 274 10.44 -18.99 0.08
N ILE A 275 11.64 -18.55 -0.30
CA ILE A 275 11.87 -17.74 -1.51
C ILE A 275 12.70 -18.59 -2.45
N ILE A 276 12.07 -19.22 -3.44
CA ILE A 276 12.70 -20.25 -4.28
C ILE A 276 13.50 -19.62 -5.42
N ASP A 277 14.69 -20.16 -5.70
CA ASP A 277 15.49 -19.90 -6.91
C ASP A 277 15.11 -20.94 -7.99
N PRO A 278 14.24 -20.57 -8.96
CA PRO A 278 13.80 -21.49 -10.00
C PRO A 278 14.92 -21.84 -11.01
N LYS A 279 16.07 -21.15 -10.96
CA LYS A 279 17.20 -21.39 -11.88
C LYS A 279 18.11 -22.53 -11.42
N LYS A 280 17.99 -22.98 -10.16
CA LYS A 280 18.78 -24.09 -9.60
C LYS A 280 18.04 -25.42 -9.74
N LYS A 281 18.78 -26.51 -9.98
CA LYS A 281 18.25 -27.88 -10.04
C LYS A 281 19.05 -28.80 -9.10
N PRO A 282 18.45 -29.33 -8.02
CA PRO A 282 17.10 -29.04 -7.53
C PRO A 282 16.96 -27.57 -7.11
N ALA A 283 15.73 -27.05 -7.14
CA ALA A 283 15.44 -25.70 -6.69
C ALA A 283 15.90 -25.50 -5.25
N ARG A 284 16.46 -24.33 -4.94
CA ARG A 284 16.98 -23.98 -3.61
C ARG A 284 16.43 -22.63 -3.21
N ASP A 285 16.43 -22.33 -1.92
CA ASP A 285 15.97 -21.03 -1.47
C ASP A 285 17.05 -19.96 -1.71
N ILE A 286 16.63 -18.76 -2.14
CA ILE A 286 17.44 -17.57 -2.27
C ILE A 286 17.71 -17.03 -0.86
N PRO A 287 18.97 -16.85 -0.44
CA PRO A 287 19.26 -16.15 0.80
C PRO A 287 18.80 -14.69 0.67
N LEU A 288 17.91 -14.26 1.55
CA LEU A 288 17.50 -12.86 1.62
C LEU A 288 18.55 -12.07 2.39
N ARG A 289 18.70 -10.80 2.02
CA ARG A 289 19.37 -9.83 2.89
C ARG A 289 18.44 -9.53 4.06
N GLU A 290 18.91 -9.88 5.25
CA GLU A 290 18.24 -9.62 6.51
C GLU A 290 19.09 -8.63 7.32
N GLU A 291 18.45 -7.64 7.92
CA GLU A 291 19.13 -6.59 8.70
C GLU A 291 18.24 -6.27 9.91
N ASN A 292 18.75 -6.50 11.12
CA ASN A 292 18.06 -6.21 12.39
C ASN A 292 16.61 -6.75 12.49
N GLY A 293 16.38 -8.00 12.07
CA GLY A 293 15.04 -8.62 12.11
C GLY A 293 14.10 -8.11 11.01
N ALA A 294 14.60 -7.35 10.04
CA ALA A 294 13.90 -6.96 8.83
C ALA A 294 14.42 -7.72 7.60
N TYR A 295 13.59 -7.87 6.57
CA TYR A 295 13.94 -8.47 5.30
C TYR A 295 13.86 -7.45 4.16
N GLN A 296 14.71 -7.60 3.15
CA GLN A 296 14.64 -6.76 1.95
C GLN A 296 13.42 -7.09 1.10
N THR A 297 12.51 -6.12 0.97
CA THR A 297 11.36 -6.12 0.07
C THR A 297 11.52 -5.07 -1.02
N GLN A 298 10.50 -4.85 -1.85
CA GLN A 298 10.56 -3.89 -2.95
C GLN A 298 9.22 -3.17 -3.16
N GLY A 299 9.29 -1.86 -3.40
CA GLY A 299 8.19 -1.03 -3.87
C GLY A 299 8.55 -0.29 -5.16
N TYR A 300 7.72 0.68 -5.54
CA TYR A 300 7.98 1.55 -6.67
C TYR A 300 7.92 3.03 -6.27
N LEU A 301 8.87 3.80 -6.80
CA LEU A 301 8.78 5.25 -6.95
C LEU A 301 8.41 5.56 -8.40
N ALA A 302 8.14 6.83 -8.69
CA ALA A 302 7.89 7.26 -10.07
C ALA A 302 8.72 8.48 -10.47
N HIS A 303 9.13 8.51 -11.74
CA HIS A 303 9.54 9.71 -12.43
C HIS A 303 8.33 10.53 -12.88
N ALA A 304 8.56 11.82 -13.12
CA ALA A 304 7.55 12.72 -13.67
C ALA A 304 7.12 12.32 -15.11
N PRO A 305 5.84 12.55 -15.47
CA PRO A 305 5.34 12.22 -16.80
C PRO A 305 6.01 13.08 -17.85
N ARG A 306 6.32 12.49 -19.01
CA ARG A 306 6.99 13.16 -20.14
C ARG A 306 6.06 13.59 -21.26
N ASP A 307 4.78 13.22 -21.19
CA ASP A 307 3.82 13.60 -22.21
C ASP A 307 3.57 15.11 -22.19
N GLN A 308 3.42 15.72 -23.38
CA GLN A 308 3.26 17.16 -23.50
C GLN A 308 1.99 17.66 -22.80
N GLU A 309 0.96 16.82 -22.72
CA GLU A 309 -0.31 17.15 -22.06
C GLU A 309 -0.27 17.02 -20.54
N LYS A 310 0.78 16.39 -19.99
CA LYS A 310 0.95 16.08 -18.56
C LYS A 310 -0.24 15.30 -17.98
N LYS A 311 -0.80 14.38 -18.75
CA LYS A 311 -1.97 13.58 -18.37
C LYS A 311 -1.65 12.11 -18.21
N ALA A 312 -0.45 11.65 -18.56
CA ALA A 312 -0.12 10.22 -18.54
C ALA A 312 -0.46 9.56 -17.20
N HIS A 313 -0.16 10.21 -16.07
CA HIS A 313 -0.42 9.60 -14.77
C HIS A 313 -1.92 9.57 -14.38
N GLY A 314 -2.77 10.46 -14.89
CA GLY A 314 -4.22 10.42 -14.63
C GLY A 314 -4.59 10.45 -13.14
N TRP A 315 -4.28 11.54 -12.45
CA TRP A 315 -4.51 11.67 -11.01
C TRP A 315 -5.99 11.89 -10.65
N HIS A 316 -6.38 11.27 -9.54
CA HIS A 316 -7.71 11.35 -8.95
C HIS A 316 -7.61 11.69 -7.46
N PHE A 317 -8.63 12.34 -6.93
CA PHE A 317 -8.76 12.63 -5.49
C PHE A 317 -10.24 12.85 -5.14
N ILE A 318 -10.55 13.07 -3.87
CA ILE A 318 -11.89 13.49 -3.43
C ILE A 318 -11.81 14.89 -2.84
N SER A 319 -12.50 15.86 -3.44
CA SER A 319 -12.61 17.22 -2.89
C SER A 319 -13.38 17.21 -1.56
N GLU A 320 -12.95 18.02 -0.60
CA GLU A 320 -13.56 18.16 0.74
C GLU A 320 -13.94 16.81 1.37
N GLN A 321 -13.03 15.83 1.29
CA GLN A 321 -13.30 14.44 1.67
C GLN A 321 -13.74 14.36 3.14
N GLN A 322 -14.92 13.79 3.36
CA GLN A 322 -15.53 13.69 4.68
C GLN A 322 -15.13 12.39 5.38
N PRO A 323 -15.27 12.29 6.71
CA PRO A 323 -14.94 11.05 7.43
C PRO A 323 -15.67 9.80 6.95
N SER A 324 -16.84 9.94 6.34
CA SER A 324 -17.59 8.85 5.71
C SER A 324 -17.02 8.39 4.37
N ASP A 325 -16.13 9.16 3.75
CA ASP A 325 -15.69 8.97 2.37
C ASP A 325 -14.42 8.14 2.36
N VAL A 326 -14.59 6.82 2.32
CA VAL A 326 -13.49 5.87 2.46
C VAL A 326 -12.95 5.48 1.10
N LEU A 327 -11.63 5.57 0.96
CA LEU A 327 -10.90 5.06 -0.19
C LEU A 327 -10.49 3.62 0.06
N ILE A 328 -10.67 2.78 -0.96
CA ILE A 328 -10.23 1.39 -0.99
C ILE A 328 -9.18 1.32 -2.10
N ILE A 329 -7.93 1.10 -1.72
CA ILE A 329 -6.77 1.25 -2.61
C ILE A 329 -6.07 -0.10 -2.70
N GLN A 330 -5.88 -0.64 -3.90
CA GLN A 330 -5.03 -1.81 -4.11
C GLN A 330 -3.57 -1.39 -4.00
N LEU A 331 -2.86 -2.00 -3.06
CA LEU A 331 -1.40 -2.01 -3.03
C LEU A 331 -0.87 -3.10 -3.96
N PHE A 332 -1.59 -4.23 -4.04
CA PHE A 332 -1.32 -5.31 -4.99
C PHE A 332 -2.59 -6.16 -5.21
N ASP A 333 -2.79 -6.71 -6.39
CA ASP A 333 -3.79 -7.73 -6.70
C ASP A 333 -3.23 -8.64 -7.79
N ASN A 334 -3.13 -9.95 -7.51
CA ASN A 334 -2.53 -10.90 -8.43
C ASN A 334 -3.41 -11.10 -9.68
N GLU A 335 -4.73 -10.99 -9.58
CA GLU A 335 -5.59 -10.97 -10.77
C GLU A 335 -5.32 -9.74 -11.62
N MET A 336 -5.12 -8.57 -11.00
CA MET A 336 -4.76 -7.35 -11.73
C MET A 336 -3.42 -7.50 -12.43
N GLU A 337 -2.41 -8.01 -11.73
CA GLU A 337 -1.09 -8.32 -12.32
C GLU A 337 -1.20 -9.26 -13.53
N ALA A 338 -2.10 -10.24 -13.51
CA ALA A 338 -2.28 -11.18 -14.62
C ALA A 338 -2.71 -10.49 -15.92
N HIS A 339 -3.60 -9.50 -15.86
CA HIS A 339 -4.21 -8.91 -17.07
C HIS A 339 -3.80 -7.46 -17.37
N ALA A 340 -3.41 -6.68 -16.38
CA ALA A 340 -3.02 -5.30 -16.54
C ALA A 340 -1.52 -5.17 -16.86
N ARG A 341 -1.17 -4.25 -17.76
CA ARG A 341 0.21 -3.96 -18.16
C ARG A 341 0.44 -2.46 -18.13
N ALA A 342 1.64 -2.06 -17.71
CA ALA A 342 2.06 -0.67 -17.84
C ALA A 342 2.10 -0.27 -19.33
N PRO A 343 1.61 0.92 -19.73
CA PRO A 343 1.77 1.40 -21.10
C PRO A 343 3.24 1.60 -21.46
N GLN A 344 3.60 1.32 -22.71
CA GLN A 344 4.88 1.75 -23.26
C GLN A 344 4.74 3.18 -23.80
N GLU A 345 5.73 4.04 -23.56
CA GLU A 345 5.71 5.41 -24.11
C GLU A 345 5.77 5.44 -25.66
N ARG A 346 6.42 4.44 -26.28
CA ARG A 346 6.62 4.36 -27.73
C ARG A 346 6.59 2.93 -28.22
N GLY A 347 5.84 2.70 -29.31
CA GLY A 347 5.71 1.40 -29.97
C GLY A 347 4.54 0.62 -29.39
N GLY A 348 3.53 0.33 -30.22
CA GLY A 348 2.26 -0.29 -29.80
C GLY A 348 2.35 -1.75 -29.34
N LYS A 349 3.46 -2.19 -28.73
CA LYS A 349 3.56 -3.46 -28.02
C LYS A 349 3.21 -3.23 -26.54
N PRO A 350 2.38 -4.09 -25.92
CA PRO A 350 2.15 -4.01 -24.48
C PRO A 350 3.45 -4.29 -23.72
N SER A 351 3.67 -3.60 -22.60
CA SER A 351 4.75 -3.92 -21.67
C SER A 351 4.61 -5.35 -21.17
N ASN A 352 5.73 -5.97 -20.78
CA ASN A 352 5.70 -7.23 -20.01
C ASN A 352 5.58 -6.98 -18.50
N LEU A 353 5.70 -5.73 -18.04
CA LEU A 353 5.56 -5.37 -16.63
C LEU A 353 4.08 -5.52 -16.23
N GLY A 354 3.79 -6.61 -15.54
CA GLY A 354 2.52 -6.80 -14.83
C GLY A 354 2.39 -5.74 -13.74
N VAL A 355 1.24 -5.07 -13.70
CA VAL A 355 0.94 -4.04 -12.70
C VAL A 355 -0.31 -4.43 -11.94
N GLY A 356 -0.33 -4.19 -10.63
CA GLY A 356 -1.46 -4.60 -9.78
C GLY A 356 -1.70 -3.72 -8.56
N GLY A 357 -1.08 -2.54 -8.50
CA GLY A 357 -1.19 -1.60 -7.36
C GLY A 357 -1.56 -0.19 -7.80
N THR A 358 -1.84 0.69 -6.86
CA THR A 358 -2.23 2.09 -7.11
C THR A 358 -1.13 3.02 -6.66
N ILE A 359 -0.57 3.78 -7.61
CA ILE A 359 0.38 4.84 -7.26
C ILE A 359 -0.38 5.96 -6.57
N HIS A 360 0.18 6.44 -5.46
CA HIS A 360 -0.48 7.44 -4.63
C HIS A 360 0.53 8.44 -4.04
N SER A 361 -0.02 9.56 -3.56
CA SER A 361 0.77 10.59 -2.89
C SER A 361 -0.13 11.50 -2.08
N ALA A 362 0.35 11.97 -0.92
CA ALA A 362 -0.16 13.23 -0.40
C ALA A 362 0.25 14.37 -1.34
N PHE A 363 -0.58 15.38 -1.53
CA PHE A 363 -0.25 16.46 -2.45
C PHE A 363 -0.77 17.81 -1.95
N GLU A 364 -0.13 18.88 -2.42
CA GLU A 364 -0.59 20.25 -2.19
C GLU A 364 -1.61 20.59 -3.28
N LEU A 365 -2.88 20.76 -2.91
CA LEU A 365 -3.94 21.19 -3.83
C LEU A 365 -3.75 22.66 -4.18
N ASP A 366 -3.91 23.01 -5.47
CA ASP A 366 -3.82 24.40 -5.91
C ASP A 366 -4.87 25.26 -5.21
N GLY A 367 -4.44 26.37 -4.63
CA GLY A 367 -5.27 27.22 -3.78
C GLY A 367 -5.58 26.67 -2.38
N GLN A 368 -4.93 25.58 -1.92
CA GLN A 368 -5.10 25.15 -0.52
C GLN A 368 -4.62 26.24 0.45
N ASP A 369 -5.34 26.42 1.55
CA ASP A 369 -4.93 27.32 2.61
C ASP A 369 -3.78 26.70 3.41
N ILE A 370 -2.61 27.33 3.36
CA ILE A 370 -1.39 26.88 4.05
C ILE A 370 -1.52 26.93 5.59
N TYR A 371 -2.46 27.71 6.11
CA TYR A 371 -2.73 27.84 7.55
C TYR A 371 -3.78 26.85 8.05
N SER A 372 -4.41 26.09 7.16
CA SER A 372 -5.31 25.01 7.55
C SER A 372 -4.55 23.93 8.33
N GLU A 373 -5.25 23.31 9.27
CA GLU A 373 -4.70 22.25 10.11
C GLU A 373 -4.26 21.03 9.28
N ALA A 374 -3.38 20.21 9.87
CA ALA A 374 -3.06 18.89 9.33
C ALA A 374 -4.33 18.11 9.02
N ARG A 375 -4.36 17.39 7.88
CA ARG A 375 -5.34 16.31 7.74
C ARG A 375 -5.14 15.30 8.86
N GLU A 376 -6.23 14.72 9.30
CA GLU A 376 -6.19 13.58 10.21
C GLU A 376 -6.80 12.39 9.48
N SER A 377 -6.09 11.26 9.49
CA SER A 377 -6.51 10.07 8.76
C SER A 377 -6.00 8.80 9.41
N ILE A 378 -6.69 7.70 9.16
CA ILE A 378 -6.24 6.35 9.45
C ILE A 378 -6.15 5.57 8.14
N GLU A 379 -5.02 4.90 7.96
CA GLU A 379 -4.81 3.88 6.94
C GLU A 379 -4.83 2.53 7.61
N VAL A 380 -5.66 1.60 7.12
CA VAL A 380 -5.64 0.20 7.55
C VAL A 380 -5.20 -0.65 6.38
N ARG A 381 -4.04 -1.29 6.51
CA ARG A 381 -3.51 -2.23 5.52
C ARG A 381 -4.06 -3.62 5.81
N CYS A 382 -4.50 -4.31 4.78
CA CYS A 382 -5.01 -5.66 4.92
C CYS A 382 -4.68 -6.55 3.71
N ALA A 383 -4.57 -7.85 3.98
CA ALA A 383 -4.47 -8.89 2.97
C ALA A 383 -5.82 -9.59 2.82
N ALA A 384 -6.28 -9.75 1.59
CA ALA A 384 -7.56 -10.39 1.24
C ALA A 384 -7.33 -11.65 0.40
N PHE A 385 -8.11 -12.69 0.68
CA PHE A 385 -8.00 -14.01 0.06
C PHE A 385 -9.39 -14.56 -0.33
N TRP A 386 -9.50 -15.16 -1.52
CA TRP A 386 -10.72 -15.73 -2.10
C TRP A 386 -10.63 -17.26 -2.13
#